data_AF-M4VSH7-F1
#
_entry.id   AF-M4VSH7-F1
#
_cell.length_a   1.000
_cell.length_b   1.000
_cell.length_c   1.000
_cell.angle_alpha   90.00
_cell.angle_beta   90.00
_cell.angle_gamma   90.00
#
_symmetry.space_group_name_H-M   'P 1'
#
loop_
_entity.id
_entity.type
_entity.pdbx_description
1 polymer ?
#
loop_
_entity_poly.entity_id
_entity_poly.type
_entity_poly.pdbx_seq_one_letter_code
_entity_poly.pdbx_strand_id
1 'polypeptide(L)'
;MCFTRVITFLAIFASWTTAWANNTTYVMRATSYFIRSSPDFGSHRNNLVGVLTKDSRFKVLERQQRPDGSWAVRIEVKREDLGRNGNLNSSPTRQYWIFQSNDQDYVRADGRTDTTTTAGRDQSRTCTGSDCSGSSTRQPIPRRTQDDFAAVSREATRRAEEATPTADTNRRPSAGAPTRAEIANYSSSSKVTRMINYAQRNFGHNRRGGGRCYRRVKDSLVAGNLIPNWYSDQAAKNAVHTLKGRGFINLLDYEPYKSEIKKASDAPKGAILVYENIPASNAACRRRSKSCGHIEIKMDGPGRPGYISDYRSATAISETSASYTRRGPLYRLIGVMVKRNP
;
A
#
# COMPACT_ATOMS: atom_id res chain seq x y z
N MET A 1 16.48 -50.34 17.73
CA MET A 1 16.80 -49.23 16.80
C MET A 1 15.49 -48.76 16.18
N CYS A 2 14.94 -47.63 16.64
CA CYS A 2 13.68 -47.09 16.13
C CYS A 2 13.97 -46.11 14.99
N PHE A 3 13.49 -46.43 13.77
CA PHE A 3 13.56 -45.55 12.62
C PHE A 3 12.31 -44.66 12.56
N THR A 4 12.46 -43.40 12.94
CA THR A 4 11.43 -42.38 12.78
C THR A 4 11.44 -41.88 11.33
N ARG A 5 10.43 -42.26 10.53
CA ARG A 5 10.24 -41.78 9.17
C ARG A 5 9.75 -40.33 9.20
N VAL A 6 10.56 -39.40 8.69
CA VAL A 6 10.17 -38.02 8.41
C VAL A 6 9.39 -37.99 7.09
N ILE A 7 8.10 -37.68 7.15
CA ILE A 7 7.24 -37.48 5.97
C ILE A 7 7.24 -36.00 5.63
N THR A 8 7.92 -35.64 4.54
CA THR A 8 7.92 -34.29 3.98
C THR A 8 6.64 -34.08 3.16
N PHE A 9 5.71 -33.27 3.67
CA PHE A 9 4.54 -32.83 2.90
C PHE A 9 4.94 -31.68 1.96
N LEU A 10 5.04 -31.95 0.65
CA LEU A 10 5.08 -30.92 -0.37
C LEU A 10 3.66 -30.35 -0.57
N ALA A 11 3.41 -29.12 -0.10
CA ALA A 11 2.20 -28.39 -0.43
C ALA A 11 2.30 -27.83 -1.85
N ILE A 12 1.59 -28.46 -2.80
CA ILE A 12 1.43 -27.96 -4.16
C ILE A 12 0.37 -26.86 -4.13
N PHE A 13 0.80 -25.59 -4.19
CA PHE A 13 -0.12 -24.46 -4.37
C PHE A 13 -0.64 -24.46 -5.81
N ALA A 14 -1.87 -24.92 -6.01
CA ALA A 14 -2.58 -24.78 -7.27
C ALA A 14 -3.01 -23.31 -7.45
N SER A 15 -2.28 -22.56 -8.28
CA SER A 15 -2.70 -21.25 -8.74
C SER A 15 -3.82 -21.42 -9.78
N TRP A 16 -5.03 -20.99 -9.43
CA TRP A 16 -6.16 -20.96 -10.36
C TRP A 16 -5.95 -19.81 -11.35
N THR A 17 -5.53 -20.12 -12.58
CA THR A 17 -5.54 -19.18 -13.69
C THR A 17 -6.89 -19.26 -14.37
N THR A 18 -7.56 -18.12 -14.54
CA THR A 18 -8.75 -18.04 -15.38
C THR A 18 -8.37 -17.28 -16.64
N ALA A 19 -8.11 -18.02 -17.72
CA ALA A 19 -7.82 -17.45 -19.03
C ALA A 19 -9.15 -17.06 -19.70
N TRP A 20 -9.55 -15.80 -19.51
CA TRP A 20 -10.66 -15.20 -20.26
C TRP A 20 -10.06 -14.44 -21.43
N ALA A 21 -10.00 -15.07 -22.61
CA ALA A 21 -9.59 -14.38 -23.84
C ALA A 21 -10.70 -13.45 -24.34
N ASN A 22 -11.07 -12.45 -23.54
CA ASN A 22 -11.99 -11.41 -23.96
C ASN A 22 -11.17 -10.34 -24.66
N ASN A 23 -11.37 -10.17 -25.97
CA ASN A 23 -10.75 -9.12 -26.80
C ASN A 23 -11.29 -7.71 -26.47
N THR A 24 -11.62 -7.47 -25.20
CA THR A 24 -12.21 -6.25 -24.69
C THR A 24 -11.13 -5.22 -24.45
N THR A 25 -11.30 -4.05 -25.06
CA THR A 25 -10.46 -2.88 -24.83
C THR A 25 -10.95 -2.13 -23.60
N TYR A 26 -10.02 -1.69 -22.77
CA TYR A 26 -10.24 -0.87 -21.60
C TYR A 26 -9.56 0.49 -21.75
N VAL A 27 -10.05 1.48 -21.03
CA VAL A 27 -9.53 2.86 -20.98
C VAL A 27 -9.20 3.24 -19.54
N MET A 28 -8.00 3.78 -19.33
CA MET A 28 -7.55 4.31 -18.03
C MET A 28 -8.28 5.61 -17.66
N ARG A 29 -8.86 5.71 -16.44
CA ARG A 29 -9.68 6.86 -16.05
C ARG A 29 -8.97 8.00 -15.32
N ALA A 30 -8.09 7.73 -14.36
CA ALA A 30 -7.63 8.78 -13.44
C ALA A 30 -6.17 8.69 -12.99
N THR A 31 -5.58 7.50 -13.04
CA THR A 31 -4.27 7.21 -12.44
C THR A 31 -3.27 6.73 -13.49
N SER A 32 -1.97 6.93 -13.20
CA SER A 32 -0.89 6.38 -14.01
C SER A 32 -0.50 5.01 -13.46
N TYR A 33 -0.45 3.99 -14.32
CA TYR A 33 -0.05 2.64 -13.95
C TYR A 33 1.35 2.35 -14.45
N PHE A 34 2.20 1.82 -13.58
CA PHE A 34 3.48 1.27 -13.99
C PHE A 34 3.26 -0.07 -14.71
N ILE A 35 3.80 -0.15 -15.92
CA ILE A 35 3.75 -1.33 -16.77
C ILE A 35 5.01 -2.15 -16.52
N ARG A 36 4.86 -3.47 -16.37
CA ARG A 36 5.98 -4.37 -16.14
C ARG A 36 6.07 -5.50 -17.16
N SER A 37 7.26 -6.03 -17.38
CA SER A 37 7.49 -7.19 -18.24
C SER A 37 7.18 -8.53 -17.57
N SER A 38 6.91 -8.56 -16.26
CA SER A 38 6.70 -9.78 -15.46
C SER A 38 5.62 -9.56 -14.38
N PRO A 39 4.88 -10.61 -13.97
CA PRO A 39 3.91 -10.55 -12.87
C PRO A 39 4.55 -10.37 -11.49
N ASP A 40 5.88 -10.44 -11.38
CA ASP A 40 6.59 -10.15 -10.14
C ASP A 40 6.67 -8.64 -9.89
N PHE A 41 5.77 -8.08 -9.09
CA PHE A 41 5.77 -6.66 -8.73
C PHE A 41 6.78 -6.30 -7.61
N GLY A 42 7.70 -7.20 -7.26
CA GLY A 42 8.76 -6.98 -6.28
C GLY A 42 9.66 -5.78 -6.57
N SER A 43 10.59 -5.52 -5.65
CA SER A 43 11.49 -4.35 -5.61
C SER A 43 12.45 -4.19 -6.81
N HIS A 44 12.37 -5.07 -7.80
CA HIS A 44 13.26 -5.12 -8.93
C HIS A 44 12.86 -4.03 -9.92
N ARG A 45 13.72 -3.03 -10.12
CA ARG A 45 13.47 -1.93 -11.07
C ARG A 45 13.58 -2.36 -12.52
N ASN A 46 14.19 -3.53 -12.77
CA ASN A 46 14.56 -4.01 -14.08
C ASN A 46 13.37 -4.54 -14.89
N ASN A 47 12.22 -4.78 -14.25
CA ASN A 47 11.00 -5.20 -14.93
C ASN A 47 10.07 -4.02 -15.26
N LEU A 48 10.41 -2.78 -14.90
CA LEU A 48 9.60 -1.61 -15.21
C LEU A 48 9.85 -1.18 -16.65
N VAL A 49 8.84 -1.36 -17.50
CA VAL A 49 8.96 -1.11 -18.95
C VAL A 49 8.23 0.14 -19.41
N GLY A 50 7.33 0.71 -18.61
CA GLY A 50 6.59 1.89 -19.03
C GLY A 50 5.55 2.37 -18.05
N VAL A 51 4.72 3.29 -18.54
CA VAL A 51 3.63 3.91 -17.79
C VAL A 51 2.39 4.03 -18.69
N LEU A 52 1.25 3.46 -18.26
CA LEU A 52 -0.06 3.83 -18.79
C LEU A 52 -0.49 5.13 -18.11
N THR A 53 -1.04 6.06 -18.86
CA THR A 53 -1.57 7.31 -18.33
C THR A 53 -3.07 7.39 -18.56
N LYS A 54 -3.70 8.47 -18.10
CA LYS A 54 -5.11 8.73 -18.40
C LYS A 54 -5.35 8.62 -19.90
N ASP A 55 -6.47 8.01 -20.28
CA ASP A 55 -6.91 7.77 -21.65
C ASP A 55 -6.10 6.72 -22.43
N SER A 56 -5.08 6.09 -21.80
CA SER A 56 -4.44 4.90 -22.36
C SER A 56 -5.46 3.79 -22.60
N ARG A 57 -5.37 3.15 -23.77
CA ARG A 57 -6.18 1.99 -24.17
C ARG A 57 -5.34 0.71 -24.12
N PHE A 58 -5.94 -0.38 -23.66
CA PHE A 58 -5.27 -1.68 -23.60
C PHE A 58 -6.30 -2.80 -23.54
N LYS A 59 -5.91 -4.01 -23.90
CA LYS A 59 -6.73 -5.21 -23.72
C LYS A 59 -6.30 -5.94 -22.46
N VAL A 60 -7.25 -6.50 -21.72
CA VAL A 60 -6.93 -7.40 -20.61
C VAL A 60 -6.91 -8.83 -21.16
N LEU A 61 -5.79 -9.52 -20.96
CA LEU A 61 -5.58 -10.90 -21.43
C LEU A 61 -5.79 -11.92 -20.30
N GLU A 62 -5.39 -11.58 -19.08
CA GLU A 62 -5.47 -12.48 -17.93
C GLU A 62 -5.49 -11.69 -16.63
N ARG A 63 -6.12 -12.26 -15.60
CA ARG A 63 -6.08 -11.77 -14.22
C ARG A 63 -5.60 -12.89 -13.31
N GLN A 64 -4.57 -12.62 -12.52
CA GLN A 64 -4.02 -13.56 -11.54
C GLN A 64 -4.18 -12.96 -10.14
N GLN A 65 -4.94 -13.62 -9.28
CA GLN A 65 -5.07 -13.20 -7.88
C GLN A 65 -3.79 -13.56 -7.12
N ARG A 66 -3.30 -12.62 -6.32
CA ARG A 66 -2.11 -12.79 -5.49
C ARG A 66 -2.50 -13.18 -4.06
N PRO A 67 -1.58 -13.73 -3.26
CA PRO A 67 -1.86 -14.13 -1.87
C PRO A 67 -2.35 -12.98 -0.98
N ASP A 68 -2.02 -11.74 -1.31
CA ASP A 68 -2.46 -10.54 -0.60
C ASP A 68 -3.86 -10.04 -1.04
N GLY A 69 -4.56 -10.78 -1.90
CA GLY A 69 -5.86 -10.43 -2.45
C GLY A 69 -5.82 -9.45 -3.63
N SER A 70 -4.64 -8.90 -3.97
CA SER A 70 -4.48 -8.01 -5.12
C SER A 70 -4.48 -8.78 -6.45
N TRP A 71 -4.62 -8.06 -7.57
CA TRP A 71 -4.63 -8.64 -8.90
C TRP A 71 -3.40 -8.23 -9.71
N ALA A 72 -2.72 -9.23 -10.27
CA ALA A 72 -1.79 -9.06 -11.37
C ALA A 72 -2.58 -9.17 -12.69
N VAL A 73 -2.63 -8.12 -13.48
CA VAL A 73 -3.41 -8.10 -14.72
C VAL A 73 -2.45 -8.09 -15.90
N ARG A 74 -2.53 -9.13 -16.73
CA ARG A 74 -1.80 -9.21 -17.99
C ARG A 74 -2.58 -8.43 -19.04
N ILE A 75 -1.90 -7.52 -19.73
CA ILE A 75 -2.50 -6.60 -20.67
C ILE A 75 -1.78 -6.61 -22.02
N GLU A 76 -2.49 -6.31 -23.09
CA GLU A 76 -1.90 -5.95 -24.39
C GLU A 76 -2.07 -4.45 -24.62
N VAL A 77 -0.99 -3.72 -24.86
CA VAL A 77 -1.05 -2.28 -25.16
C VAL A 77 -0.19 -1.96 -26.37
N LYS A 78 -0.73 -1.16 -27.28
CA LYS A 78 0.01 -0.65 -28.43
C LYS A 78 0.60 0.72 -28.11
N ARG A 79 1.66 1.11 -28.82
CA ARG A 79 2.34 2.39 -28.57
C ARG A 79 1.42 3.57 -28.87
N GLU A 80 0.62 3.48 -29.93
CA GLU A 80 -0.38 4.45 -30.35
C GLU A 80 -1.57 4.56 -29.38
N ASP A 81 -1.80 3.53 -28.56
CA ASP A 81 -2.87 3.47 -27.57
C ASP A 81 -2.44 4.07 -26.21
N LEU A 82 -1.23 4.62 -26.10
CA LEU A 82 -0.77 5.30 -24.89
C LEU A 82 -1.38 6.70 -24.78
N GLY A 83 -1.94 7.04 -23.61
CA GLY A 83 -2.45 8.37 -23.31
C GLY A 83 -1.37 9.46 -23.37
N ARG A 84 -1.78 10.72 -23.29
CA ARG A 84 -0.89 11.88 -23.32
C ARG A 84 0.11 11.76 -22.14
N ASN A 85 1.37 11.46 -22.45
CA ASN A 85 2.51 11.15 -21.54
C ASN A 85 2.72 9.67 -21.15
N GLY A 86 2.01 8.72 -21.77
CA GLY A 86 2.36 7.31 -21.64
C GLY A 86 3.68 7.00 -22.33
N ASN A 87 4.44 6.05 -21.79
CA ASN A 87 5.69 5.59 -22.42
C ASN A 87 5.84 4.08 -22.32
N LEU A 88 6.54 3.52 -23.31
CA LEU A 88 6.97 2.13 -23.35
C LEU A 88 8.44 2.13 -23.81
N ASN A 89 9.34 1.78 -22.91
CA ASN A 89 10.79 1.80 -23.09
C ASN A 89 11.30 0.62 -23.93
N SER A 90 10.45 -0.35 -24.29
CA SER A 90 10.84 -1.55 -25.02
C SER A 90 9.69 -2.16 -25.83
N SER A 91 10.01 -2.79 -26.96
CA SER A 91 9.18 -3.80 -27.65
C SER A 91 10.10 -4.96 -28.07
N PRO A 92 9.74 -6.22 -27.77
CA PRO A 92 8.84 -6.97 -28.65
C PRO A 92 7.69 -7.71 -27.95
N THR A 93 7.55 -7.62 -26.63
CA THR A 93 6.38 -8.20 -25.95
C THR A 93 5.21 -7.23 -26.04
N ARG A 94 4.20 -7.55 -26.86
CA ARG A 94 2.91 -6.82 -26.86
C ARG A 94 2.17 -6.94 -25.53
N GLN A 95 2.59 -7.90 -24.70
CA GLN A 95 1.98 -8.25 -23.43
C GLN A 95 2.80 -7.72 -22.26
N TYR A 96 2.10 -7.18 -21.27
CA TYR A 96 2.69 -6.59 -20.08
C TYR A 96 1.83 -6.86 -18.85
N TRP A 97 2.32 -6.47 -17.67
CA TRP A 97 1.63 -6.65 -16.41
C TRP A 97 1.41 -5.31 -15.71
N ILE A 98 0.21 -5.13 -15.16
CA ILE A 98 -0.15 -4.01 -14.28
C ILE A 98 -0.66 -4.54 -12.94
N PHE A 99 -0.37 -3.81 -11.87
CA PHE A 99 -0.83 -4.13 -10.53
C PHE A 99 -2.15 -3.44 -10.26
N GLN A 100 -3.22 -4.19 -10.00
CA GLN A 100 -4.53 -3.66 -9.65
C GLN A 100 -4.82 -3.91 -8.17
N SER A 101 -4.97 -2.82 -7.40
CA SER A 101 -5.65 -2.84 -6.11
C SER A 101 -7.16 -2.98 -6.31
N ASN A 102 -7.92 -3.33 -5.27
CA ASN A 102 -9.37 -3.62 -5.34
C ASN A 102 -10.25 -2.51 -5.96
N ASP A 103 -9.69 -1.33 -6.25
CA ASP A 103 -10.34 -0.24 -6.97
C ASP A 103 -10.16 -0.38 -8.50
N GLN A 104 -11.27 -0.29 -9.25
CA GLN A 104 -11.28 -0.37 -10.72
C GLN A 104 -10.91 1.00 -11.34
N ASP A 105 -9.63 1.26 -11.55
CA ASP A 105 -9.13 2.51 -12.15
C ASP A 105 -9.25 2.61 -13.68
N TYR A 106 -9.81 1.58 -14.31
CA TYR A 106 -10.03 1.50 -15.74
C TYR A 106 -11.40 0.90 -16.05
N VAL A 107 -11.99 1.29 -17.18
CA VAL A 107 -13.34 0.89 -17.61
C VAL A 107 -13.29 0.30 -19.00
N ARG A 108 -14.27 -0.54 -19.36
CA ARG A 108 -14.38 -1.02 -20.74
C ARG A 108 -14.61 0.18 -21.66
N ALA A 109 -13.94 0.18 -22.80
CA ALA A 109 -14.03 1.25 -23.79
C ALA A 109 -15.44 1.36 -24.41
N ASP A 110 -16.21 0.27 -24.37
CA ASP A 110 -17.60 0.20 -24.85
C ASP A 110 -18.63 0.74 -23.83
N GLY A 111 -18.18 1.23 -22.67
CA GLY A 111 -19.05 1.77 -21.63
C GLY A 111 -19.85 0.73 -20.84
N ARG A 112 -19.68 -0.58 -21.09
CA ARG A 112 -20.32 -1.63 -20.29
C ARG A 112 -19.56 -1.83 -18.97
N THR A 113 -20.29 -1.91 -17.87
CA THR A 113 -19.73 -2.31 -16.59
C THR A 113 -19.42 -3.80 -16.61
N ASP A 114 -18.20 -4.16 -16.23
CA ASP A 114 -17.81 -5.56 -16.05
C ASP A 114 -18.54 -6.10 -14.82
N THR A 115 -19.57 -6.93 -15.04
CA THR A 115 -20.27 -7.70 -14.01
C THR A 115 -19.39 -8.84 -13.52
N THR A 116 -18.22 -8.51 -12.99
CA THR A 116 -17.37 -9.44 -12.23
C THR A 116 -17.43 -9.02 -10.78
N THR A 117 -18.65 -9.04 -10.23
CA THR A 117 -18.90 -8.95 -8.79
C THR A 117 -19.89 -10.06 -8.46
N THR A 118 -19.35 -11.12 -7.87
CA THR A 118 -20.05 -12.00 -6.93
C THR A 118 -21.47 -12.41 -7.35
N ALA A 119 -21.57 -13.33 -8.31
CA ALA A 119 -22.77 -14.16 -8.48
C ALA A 119 -22.86 -15.11 -7.26
N GLY A 120 -23.54 -14.63 -6.23
CA GLY A 120 -23.77 -15.35 -4.98
C GLY A 120 -24.66 -14.56 -4.03
N ARG A 121 -25.65 -13.84 -4.57
CA ARG A 121 -26.76 -13.32 -3.77
C ARG A 121 -27.97 -13.08 -4.68
N ASP A 122 -28.80 -14.10 -4.71
CA ASP A 122 -30.25 -14.03 -4.58
C ASP A 122 -30.94 -12.82 -5.25
N GLN A 123 -31.43 -13.05 -6.47
CA GLN A 123 -32.59 -12.32 -6.96
C GLN A 123 -33.55 -13.35 -7.58
N SER A 124 -34.54 -13.71 -6.75
CA SER A 124 -35.88 -14.14 -7.16
C SER A 124 -36.31 -13.44 -8.45
N ARG A 125 -36.45 -14.25 -9.51
CA ARG A 125 -37.13 -13.86 -10.73
C ARG A 125 -38.43 -14.68 -10.78
N THR A 126 -39.51 -14.00 -10.43
CA THR A 126 -40.88 -14.44 -10.66
C THR A 126 -41.08 -14.64 -12.16
N CYS A 127 -41.33 -15.88 -12.58
CA CYS A 127 -41.87 -16.17 -13.90
C CYS A 127 -43.40 -16.05 -13.83
N THR A 128 -43.95 -15.07 -14.53
CA THR A 128 -45.37 -15.02 -14.88
C THR A 128 -45.50 -15.33 -16.37
N GLY A 129 -46.24 -16.37 -16.70
CA GLY A 129 -46.67 -16.67 -18.07
C GLY A 129 -46.09 -17.96 -18.65
N SER A 130 -46.99 -18.78 -19.18
CA SER A 130 -46.73 -20.06 -19.84
C SER A 130 -45.82 -19.89 -21.06
N ASP A 131 -45.06 -20.96 -21.32
CA ASP A 131 -44.55 -21.39 -22.63
C ASP A 131 -43.04 -21.65 -22.59
N CYS A 132 -42.68 -22.85 -22.12
CA CYS A 132 -41.37 -23.45 -22.36
C CYS A 132 -41.56 -24.98 -22.48
N SER A 133 -41.99 -25.43 -23.65
CA SER A 133 -41.95 -26.84 -24.06
C SER A 133 -40.86 -27.02 -25.12
N GLY A 134 -39.84 -27.82 -24.81
CA GLY A 134 -38.78 -28.19 -25.76
C GLY A 134 -37.84 -29.23 -25.17
N SER A 135 -38.15 -30.49 -25.43
CA SER A 135 -37.40 -31.69 -25.05
C SER A 135 -36.03 -31.76 -25.74
N SER A 136 -34.97 -32.10 -24.99
CA SER A 136 -33.86 -32.91 -25.51
C SER A 136 -33.08 -33.57 -24.38
N THR A 137 -33.09 -34.90 -24.40
CA THR A 137 -32.44 -35.84 -23.50
C THR A 137 -30.93 -35.90 -23.74
N ARG A 138 -30.12 -35.56 -22.73
CA ARG A 138 -28.74 -36.06 -22.57
C ARG A 138 -28.49 -36.45 -21.11
N GLN A 139 -27.92 -37.64 -20.93
CA GLN A 139 -27.69 -38.28 -19.62
C GLN A 139 -26.77 -37.45 -18.70
N PRO A 140 -27.00 -37.48 -17.37
CA PRO A 140 -26.14 -36.80 -16.41
C PRO A 140 -24.89 -37.62 -16.04
N ILE A 141 -23.74 -36.97 -16.09
CA ILE A 141 -22.49 -37.40 -15.44
C ILE A 141 -22.64 -37.20 -13.92
N PRO A 142 -22.11 -38.09 -13.05
CA PRO A 142 -22.32 -37.99 -11.60
C PRO A 142 -21.75 -36.69 -11.03
N ARG A 143 -22.62 -35.85 -10.45
CA ARG A 143 -22.24 -34.69 -9.64
C ARG A 143 -21.73 -35.19 -8.28
N ARG A 144 -20.43 -35.01 -8.00
CA ARG A 144 -19.96 -34.84 -6.62
C ARG A 144 -20.63 -33.60 -6.03
N THR A 145 -21.26 -33.75 -4.88
CA THR A 145 -22.04 -32.70 -4.23
C THR A 145 -21.13 -31.62 -3.65
N GLN A 146 -21.65 -30.39 -3.69
CA GLN A 146 -21.00 -29.16 -3.27
C GLN A 146 -20.70 -29.11 -1.75
N ASP A 147 -21.26 -30.07 -1.00
CA ASP A 147 -21.06 -30.22 0.44
C ASP A 147 -19.66 -30.73 0.81
N ASP A 148 -19.01 -31.47 -0.08
CA ASP A 148 -17.65 -32.02 0.17
C ASP A 148 -16.58 -30.92 0.18
N PHE A 149 -16.75 -29.84 -0.59
CA PHE A 149 -15.80 -28.72 -0.61
C PHE A 149 -15.97 -27.77 0.58
N ALA A 150 -17.19 -27.62 1.09
CA ALA A 150 -17.46 -26.78 2.26
C ALA A 150 -16.94 -27.42 3.56
N ALA A 151 -16.84 -28.74 3.62
CA ALA A 151 -16.24 -29.46 4.76
C ALA A 151 -14.71 -29.34 4.76
N VAL A 152 -14.06 -29.51 3.61
CA VAL A 152 -12.59 -29.40 3.47
C VAL A 152 -12.11 -27.96 3.71
N SER A 153 -12.87 -26.95 3.28
CA SER A 153 -12.54 -25.55 3.53
C SER A 153 -12.68 -25.16 5.02
N ARG A 154 -13.64 -25.73 5.76
CA ARG A 154 -13.85 -25.44 7.19
C ARG A 154 -12.77 -26.06 8.07
N GLU A 155 -12.28 -27.26 7.74
CA GLU A 155 -11.18 -27.91 8.46
C GLU A 155 -9.83 -27.21 8.20
N ALA A 156 -9.63 -26.64 7.00
CA ALA A 156 -8.44 -25.83 6.68
C ALA A 156 -8.41 -24.48 7.41
N THR A 157 -9.58 -23.83 7.60
CA THR A 157 -9.69 -22.61 8.41
C THR A 157 -9.46 -22.90 9.90
N ARG A 158 -10.00 -24.00 10.42
CA ARG A 158 -9.85 -24.40 11.84
C ARG A 158 -8.38 -24.65 12.22
N ARG A 159 -7.62 -25.32 11.35
CA ARG A 159 -6.18 -25.59 11.59
C ARG A 159 -5.28 -24.37 11.40
N ALA A 160 -5.72 -23.37 10.64
CA ALA A 160 -5.02 -22.10 10.51
C ALA A 160 -5.23 -21.19 11.74
N GLU A 161 -6.39 -21.31 12.42
CA GLU A 161 -6.68 -20.60 13.67
C GLU A 161 -5.94 -21.23 14.88
N GLU A 162 -5.75 -22.56 14.92
CA GLU A 162 -5.02 -23.25 15.98
C GLU A 162 -3.48 -23.11 15.93
N ALA A 163 -2.90 -22.61 14.83
CA ALA A 163 -1.44 -22.51 14.65
C ALA A 163 -0.85 -21.10 14.91
N THR A 164 -1.64 -20.15 15.44
CA THR A 164 -1.12 -18.81 15.78
C THR A 164 -0.59 -18.82 17.22
N PRO A 165 0.70 -18.50 17.48
CA PRO A 165 1.16 -18.32 18.84
C PRO A 165 0.36 -17.17 19.46
N THR A 166 -0.31 -17.46 20.58
CA THR A 166 -1.11 -16.54 21.38
C THR A 166 -0.25 -15.40 21.92
N ALA A 167 0.06 -14.42 21.07
CA ALA A 167 0.36 -13.07 21.51
C ALA A 167 -0.97 -12.46 21.94
N ASP A 168 -1.10 -12.24 23.25
CA ASP A 168 -2.18 -11.54 23.93
C ASP A 168 -2.69 -10.33 23.12
N THR A 169 -3.74 -10.56 22.34
CA THR A 169 -4.35 -9.59 21.41
C THR A 169 -5.60 -8.95 22.01
N ASN A 170 -5.91 -9.23 23.29
CA ASN A 170 -7.10 -8.68 23.94
C ASN A 170 -6.86 -7.35 24.67
N ARG A 171 -5.66 -6.76 24.56
CA ARG A 171 -5.47 -5.36 24.96
C ARG A 171 -5.90 -4.43 23.84
N ARG A 172 -7.23 -4.25 23.71
CA ARG A 172 -7.82 -3.11 22.99
C ARG A 172 -7.05 -1.86 23.44
N PRO A 173 -6.41 -1.08 22.53
CA PRO A 173 -5.69 0.12 22.95
C PRO A 173 -6.70 1.01 23.67
N SER A 174 -6.44 1.26 24.96
CA SER A 174 -7.23 2.21 25.75
C SER A 174 -7.39 3.49 24.94
N ALA A 175 -8.63 3.94 24.76
CA ALA A 175 -8.97 5.15 24.00
C ALA A 175 -8.42 6.45 24.64
N GLY A 176 -7.69 6.36 25.75
CA GLY A 176 -7.02 7.50 26.39
C GLY A 176 -5.78 7.97 25.65
N ALA A 177 -5.25 9.14 26.04
CA ALA A 177 -3.95 9.65 25.58
C ALA A 177 -2.81 8.66 25.93
N PRO A 178 -1.74 8.57 25.11
CA PRO A 178 -0.57 7.79 25.50
C PRO A 178 0.06 8.38 26.76
N THR A 179 0.54 7.54 27.65
CA THR A 179 1.32 7.96 28.82
C THR A 179 2.73 8.39 28.42
N ARG A 180 3.40 9.20 29.25
CA ARG A 180 4.80 9.56 29.02
C ARG A 180 5.72 8.34 29.00
N ALA A 181 5.42 7.34 29.83
CA ALA A 181 6.14 6.08 29.87
C ALA A 181 6.03 5.31 28.54
N GLU A 182 4.83 5.23 27.95
CA GLU A 182 4.66 4.62 26.63
C GLU A 182 5.46 5.34 25.54
N ILE A 183 5.48 6.68 25.57
CA ILE A 183 6.27 7.47 24.61
C ILE A 183 7.77 7.24 24.84
N ALA A 184 8.24 7.23 26.08
CA ALA A 184 9.63 6.99 26.42
C ALA A 184 10.07 5.58 25.99
N ASN A 185 9.24 4.56 26.26
CA ASN A 185 9.46 3.17 25.82
C ASN A 185 9.51 3.08 24.29
N TYR A 186 8.66 3.82 23.58
CA TYR A 186 8.74 3.91 22.13
C TYR A 186 10.07 4.51 21.67
N SER A 187 10.45 5.66 22.23
CA SER A 187 11.68 6.38 21.88
C SER A 187 12.96 5.60 22.14
N SER A 188 12.99 4.76 23.18
CA SER A 188 14.12 3.91 23.53
C SER A 188 14.10 2.54 22.83
N SER A 189 13.02 2.19 22.13
CA SER A 189 12.86 0.87 21.53
C SER A 189 13.95 0.52 20.50
N SER A 190 14.30 -0.76 20.43
CA SER A 190 15.21 -1.28 19.41
C SER A 190 14.68 -1.05 17.99
N LYS A 191 13.34 -1.01 17.82
CA LYS A 191 12.67 -0.70 16.55
C LYS A 191 12.94 0.72 16.08
N VAL A 192 12.78 1.71 16.96
CA VAL A 192 13.12 3.11 16.66
C VAL A 192 14.60 3.26 16.35
N THR A 193 15.46 2.60 17.12
CA THR A 193 16.91 2.61 16.88
C THR A 193 17.26 2.05 15.50
N ARG A 194 16.67 0.90 15.10
CA ARG A 194 16.86 0.32 13.76
C ARG A 194 16.34 1.24 12.65
N MET A 195 15.17 1.84 12.83
CA MET A 195 14.61 2.81 11.87
C MET A 195 15.57 3.98 11.65
N ILE A 196 16.07 4.60 12.73
CA ILE A 196 17.00 5.74 12.65
C ILE A 196 18.31 5.33 12.00
N ASN A 197 18.90 4.20 12.42
CA ASN A 197 20.16 3.69 11.85
C ASN A 197 20.00 3.32 10.36
N TYR A 198 18.83 2.81 9.95
CA TYR A 198 18.54 2.58 8.55
C TYR A 198 18.45 3.90 7.79
N ALA A 199 17.69 4.88 8.29
CA ALA A 199 17.56 6.19 7.66
C ALA A 199 18.94 6.86 7.49
N GLN A 200 19.79 6.81 8.53
CA GLN A 200 21.15 7.37 8.52
C GLN A 200 22.07 6.72 7.49
N ARG A 201 21.89 5.43 7.18
CA ARG A 201 22.67 4.74 6.15
C ARG A 201 22.12 4.92 4.74
N ASN A 202 20.85 5.32 4.60
CA ASN A 202 20.11 5.28 3.34
C ASN A 202 19.52 6.62 2.88
N PHE A 203 19.81 7.72 3.59
CA PHE A 203 19.44 9.05 3.12
C PHE A 203 20.22 9.37 1.83
N GLY A 204 19.64 10.19 0.96
CA GLY A 204 20.32 10.59 -0.27
C GLY A 204 21.50 11.49 0.05
N HIS A 205 22.71 11.12 -0.37
CA HIS A 205 23.90 12.00 -0.26
C HIS A 205 23.79 13.27 -1.12
N ASN A 206 22.87 13.29 -2.08
CA ASN A 206 22.58 14.47 -2.89
C ASN A 206 21.70 15.44 -2.08
N ARG A 207 22.30 16.54 -1.59
CA ARG A 207 21.62 17.67 -0.89
C ARG A 207 20.42 18.26 -1.64
N ARG A 208 20.27 17.97 -2.93
CA ARG A 208 19.09 18.30 -3.74
C ARG A 208 18.03 17.20 -3.55
N GLY A 209 17.39 17.18 -2.37
CA GLY A 209 16.30 16.26 -2.01
C GLY A 209 15.25 16.15 -3.11
N GLY A 210 15.27 15.04 -3.85
CA GLY A 210 14.57 14.85 -5.11
C GLY A 210 13.09 14.46 -4.96
N GLY A 211 12.41 14.97 -3.93
CA GLY A 211 11.00 14.69 -3.68
C GLY A 211 10.73 13.24 -3.26
N ARG A 212 11.65 12.62 -2.50
CA ARG A 212 11.53 11.23 -2.05
C ARG A 212 11.42 11.07 -0.54
N CYS A 213 11.25 12.16 0.21
CA CYS A 213 11.15 12.16 1.68
C CYS A 213 10.25 11.04 2.20
N TYR A 214 9.01 10.95 1.72
CA TYR A 214 8.07 9.95 2.22
C TYR A 214 8.48 8.52 1.87
N ARG A 215 8.99 8.32 0.66
CA ARG A 215 9.54 7.02 0.24
C ARG A 215 10.61 6.53 1.24
N ARG A 216 11.55 7.41 1.61
CA ARG A 216 12.66 7.08 2.51
C ARG A 216 12.21 6.84 3.95
N VAL A 217 11.22 7.60 4.41
CA VAL A 217 10.62 7.35 5.72
C VAL A 217 9.89 5.99 5.73
N LYS A 218 9.16 5.63 4.67
CA LYS A 218 8.53 4.30 4.55
C LYS A 218 9.54 3.15 4.56
N ASP A 219 10.65 3.29 3.82
CA ASP A 219 11.76 2.31 3.86
C ASP A 219 12.29 2.13 5.29
N SER A 220 12.50 3.25 6.00
CA SER A 220 13.03 3.25 7.37
C SER A 220 12.04 2.64 8.36
N LEU A 221 10.74 2.90 8.21
CA LEU A 221 9.69 2.32 9.04
C LEU A 221 9.61 0.79 8.88
N VAL A 222 9.75 0.28 7.65
CA VAL A 222 9.81 -1.17 7.38
C VAL A 222 11.09 -1.76 7.99
N ALA A 223 12.24 -1.13 7.80
CA ALA A 223 13.50 -1.59 8.38
C ALA A 223 13.49 -1.59 9.92
N GLY A 224 12.75 -0.67 10.53
CA GLY A 224 12.50 -0.65 11.98
C GLY A 224 11.53 -1.73 12.47
N ASN A 225 10.83 -2.43 11.58
CA ASN A 225 9.68 -3.28 11.88
C ASN A 225 8.55 -2.51 12.62
N LEU A 226 8.40 -1.22 12.30
CA LEU A 226 7.34 -0.36 12.81
C LEU A 226 6.09 -0.42 11.92
N ILE A 227 6.24 -0.80 10.66
CA ILE A 227 5.15 -1.21 9.78
C ILE A 227 5.54 -2.53 9.11
N PRO A 228 4.58 -3.45 8.87
CA PRO A 228 4.89 -4.77 8.31
C PRO A 228 5.35 -4.69 6.85
N ASN A 229 4.74 -3.78 6.07
CA ASN A 229 5.02 -3.64 4.66
C ASN A 229 4.81 -2.20 4.17
N TRP A 230 5.34 -1.95 2.98
CA TRP A 230 5.12 -0.75 2.22
C TRP A 230 3.64 -0.54 1.86
N TYR A 231 3.27 0.72 1.64
CA TYR A 231 1.92 1.12 1.23
C TYR A 231 1.97 2.24 0.18
N SER A 232 0.86 2.41 -0.56
CA SER A 232 0.80 3.12 -1.84
C SER A 232 0.75 4.65 -1.76
N ASP A 233 0.53 5.23 -0.57
CA ASP A 233 0.46 6.68 -0.41
C ASP A 233 1.70 7.40 -0.95
N GLN A 234 1.42 8.42 -1.77
CA GLN A 234 2.45 9.18 -2.47
C GLN A 234 2.76 10.51 -1.79
N ALA A 235 1.78 11.14 -1.15
CA ALA A 235 1.94 12.45 -0.52
C ALA A 235 2.29 12.30 0.97
N ALA A 236 3.37 12.95 1.40
CA ALA A 236 3.83 12.96 2.79
C ALA A 236 2.74 13.46 3.76
N LYS A 237 1.98 14.49 3.37
CA LYS A 237 0.90 15.04 4.22
C LYS A 237 -0.20 14.01 4.58
N ASN A 238 -0.40 12.98 3.73
CA ASN A 238 -1.39 11.94 3.98
C ASN A 238 -0.95 10.96 5.07
N ALA A 239 0.34 11.00 5.47
CA ALA A 239 0.90 10.07 6.44
C ALA A 239 0.20 10.12 7.80
N VAL A 240 -0.41 11.24 8.20
CA VAL A 240 -1.17 11.33 9.45
C VAL A 240 -2.29 10.27 9.46
N HIS A 241 -3.13 10.23 8.42
CA HIS A 241 -4.22 9.27 8.32
C HIS A 241 -3.69 7.84 8.17
N THR A 242 -2.73 7.65 7.28
CA THR A 242 -2.26 6.32 6.88
C THR A 242 -1.43 5.61 7.95
N LEU A 243 -0.68 6.38 8.76
CA LEU A 243 0.02 5.83 9.93
C LEU A 243 -0.95 5.55 11.08
N LYS A 244 -2.02 6.36 11.28
CA LYS A 244 -3.07 6.03 12.27
C LYS A 244 -3.72 4.69 11.99
N GLY A 245 -4.06 4.41 10.73
CA GLY A 245 -4.56 3.10 10.30
C GLY A 245 -3.58 1.93 10.49
N ARG A 246 -2.34 2.20 10.92
CA ARG A 246 -1.27 1.22 11.20
C ARG A 246 -0.87 1.20 12.67
N GLY A 247 -1.72 1.72 13.55
CA GLY A 247 -1.51 1.72 14.99
C GLY A 247 -0.57 2.82 15.50
N PHE A 248 -0.25 3.81 14.66
CA PHE A 248 0.35 5.04 15.17
C PHE A 248 -0.72 5.93 15.79
N ILE A 249 -0.28 6.79 16.69
CA ILE A 249 -1.07 7.84 17.28
C ILE A 249 -0.41 9.18 16.96
N ASN A 250 -1.22 10.20 16.72
CA ASN A 250 -0.74 11.57 16.55
C ASN A 250 -0.76 12.27 17.90
N LEU A 251 0.40 12.61 18.46
CA LEU A 251 0.47 13.28 19.76
C LEU A 251 -0.23 14.64 19.76
N LEU A 252 -0.34 15.30 18.60
CA LEU A 252 -1.03 16.59 18.48
C LEU A 252 -2.55 16.49 18.65
N ASP A 253 -3.12 15.28 18.72
CA ASP A 253 -4.54 15.06 18.97
C ASP A 253 -4.88 14.95 20.47
N TYR A 254 -3.89 14.86 21.35
CA TYR A 254 -4.08 14.52 22.77
C TYR A 254 -3.39 15.53 23.69
N GLU A 255 -4.04 15.89 24.78
CA GLU A 255 -3.37 16.56 25.91
C GLU A 255 -2.59 15.54 26.77
N PRO A 256 -1.50 15.95 27.44
CA PRO A 256 -0.91 17.30 27.43
C PRO A 256 -0.04 17.60 26.19
N TYR A 257 0.17 16.63 25.29
CA TYR A 257 1.16 16.76 24.22
C TYR A 257 0.82 17.83 23.18
N LYS A 258 -0.45 18.05 22.88
CA LYS A 258 -0.90 19.12 22.00
C LYS A 258 -0.52 20.50 22.56
N SER A 259 -0.61 20.68 23.87
CA SER A 259 -0.18 21.92 24.51
C SER A 259 1.35 22.00 24.68
N GLU A 260 2.06 20.89 24.85
CA GLU A 260 3.52 20.88 25.06
C GLU A 260 4.35 20.93 23.76
N ILE A 261 3.90 20.27 22.70
CA ILE A 261 4.62 20.17 21.42
C ILE A 261 4.21 21.36 20.56
N LYS A 262 4.98 22.45 20.66
CA LYS A 262 4.72 23.68 19.89
C LYS A 262 5.45 23.70 18.55
N LYS A 263 6.56 22.97 18.45
CA LYS A 263 7.42 22.91 17.27
C LYS A 263 8.04 21.52 17.09
N ALA A 264 8.66 21.29 15.93
CA ALA A 264 9.24 20.00 15.58
C ALA A 264 10.36 19.55 16.55
N SER A 265 11.12 20.51 17.10
CA SER A 265 12.15 20.23 18.10
C SER A 265 11.61 19.70 19.43
N ASP A 266 10.34 19.91 19.77
CA ASP A 266 9.75 19.42 21.02
C ASP A 266 9.34 17.94 20.92
N ALA A 267 9.33 17.37 19.71
CA ALA A 267 8.90 15.99 19.48
C ALA A 267 9.87 14.97 20.11
N PRO A 268 9.35 13.81 20.57
CA PRO A 268 10.18 12.76 21.14
C PRO A 268 11.03 12.06 20.06
N LYS A 269 12.12 11.41 20.50
CA LYS A 269 12.99 10.62 19.62
C LYS A 269 12.19 9.55 18.90
N GLY A 270 12.47 9.38 17.61
CA GLY A 270 11.81 8.39 16.75
C GLY A 270 10.47 8.85 16.20
N ALA A 271 9.89 9.96 16.67
CA ALA A 271 8.63 10.44 16.13
C ALA A 271 8.72 10.71 14.62
N ILE A 272 7.66 10.36 13.90
CA ILE A 272 7.51 10.69 12.49
C ILE A 272 6.79 12.04 12.41
N LEU A 273 7.52 13.05 11.96
CA LEU A 273 7.05 14.42 11.83
C LEU A 273 6.44 14.59 10.45
N VAL A 274 5.17 14.96 10.39
CA VAL A 274 4.43 15.12 9.13
C VAL A 274 4.09 16.59 8.94
N TYR A 275 4.39 17.11 7.77
CA TYR A 275 4.16 18.49 7.40
C TYR A 275 3.26 18.59 6.16
N GLU A 276 2.38 19.58 6.15
CA GLU A 276 1.72 20.04 4.93
C GLU A 276 2.38 21.32 4.43
N ASN A 277 2.11 21.68 3.17
CA ASN A 277 2.57 22.94 2.61
C ASN A 277 1.72 24.14 3.07
N ILE A 278 2.29 25.35 3.10
CA ILE A 278 1.54 26.61 3.27
C ILE A 278 1.62 27.45 1.97
N PRO A 279 0.49 27.87 1.37
CA PRO A 279 -0.87 27.50 1.76
C PRO A 279 -1.13 26.00 1.57
N ALA A 280 -1.98 25.44 2.43
CA ALA A 280 -2.40 24.05 2.32
C ALA A 280 -3.10 23.89 0.96
N SER A 281 -2.57 22.99 0.13
CA SER A 281 -3.17 22.71 -1.18
C SER A 281 -3.56 21.24 -1.25
N ASN A 282 -4.78 20.99 -1.69
CA ASN A 282 -5.30 19.64 -1.94
C ASN A 282 -4.85 19.07 -3.29
N ALA A 283 -4.01 19.80 -4.04
CA ALA A 283 -3.49 19.36 -5.32
C ALA A 283 -2.75 18.01 -5.20
N ALA A 284 -3.05 17.10 -6.12
CA ALA A 284 -2.40 15.79 -6.19
C ALA A 284 -0.87 15.94 -6.26
N CYS A 285 -0.17 15.14 -5.45
CA CYS A 285 1.28 15.13 -5.44
C CYS A 285 1.83 14.63 -6.80
N ARG A 286 2.47 15.52 -7.55
CA ARG A 286 3.23 15.23 -8.78
C ARG A 286 4.71 15.48 -8.51
N ARG A 287 5.63 14.87 -9.29
CA ARG A 287 7.10 14.94 -9.11
C ARG A 287 7.72 16.35 -8.97
N ARG A 288 6.95 17.43 -9.16
CA ARG A 288 7.34 18.83 -8.99
C ARG A 288 6.30 19.70 -8.27
N SER A 289 5.21 19.14 -7.75
CA SER A 289 4.15 19.93 -7.10
C SER A 289 4.56 20.31 -5.68
N LYS A 290 4.39 21.58 -5.32
CA LYS A 290 4.55 22.11 -3.96
C LYS A 290 3.44 21.67 -2.99
N SER A 291 2.72 20.57 -3.27
CA SER A 291 1.52 20.14 -2.53
C SER A 291 1.66 18.79 -1.84
N CYS A 292 2.84 18.17 -1.92
CA CYS A 292 3.08 16.81 -1.42
C CYS A 292 3.27 16.74 0.10
N GLY A 293 3.45 17.88 0.78
CA GLY A 293 3.92 17.93 2.16
C GLY A 293 5.38 17.52 2.29
N HIS A 294 5.83 17.38 3.54
CA HIS A 294 7.12 16.82 3.89
C HIS A 294 6.98 15.86 5.07
N ILE A 295 7.96 14.98 5.27
CA ILE A 295 7.97 14.05 6.39
C ILE A 295 9.39 13.74 6.79
N GLU A 296 9.64 13.72 8.09
CA GLU A 296 10.96 13.53 8.70
C GLU A 296 10.86 12.55 9.87
N ILE A 297 11.97 11.92 10.23
CA ILE A 297 12.16 11.16 11.47
C ILE A 297 12.96 12.04 12.42
N LYS A 298 12.45 12.23 13.64
CA LYS A 298 13.20 12.88 14.73
C LYS A 298 14.27 11.92 15.25
N MET A 299 15.56 12.28 15.15
CA MET A 299 16.65 11.36 15.48
C MET A 299 17.00 11.29 16.96
N ASP A 300 16.70 12.35 17.71
CA ASP A 300 17.07 12.50 19.12
C ASP A 300 15.92 13.11 19.93
N GLY A 301 16.06 13.22 21.26
CA GLY A 301 15.01 13.69 22.16
C GLY A 301 14.59 15.16 21.97
N PRO A 302 13.59 15.62 22.75
CA PRO A 302 13.12 17.00 22.73
C PRO A 302 14.26 18.00 22.92
N GLY A 303 14.21 19.12 22.18
CA GLY A 303 15.22 20.18 22.19
C GLY A 303 16.55 19.84 21.48
N ARG A 304 16.78 18.58 21.11
CA ARG A 304 18.03 18.15 20.44
C ARG A 304 17.92 18.26 18.91
N PRO A 305 18.98 18.67 18.21
CA PRO A 305 18.98 18.74 16.75
C PRO A 305 18.93 17.34 16.13
N GLY A 306 18.56 17.28 14.84
CA GLY A 306 18.69 16.06 14.04
C GLY A 306 17.36 15.54 13.51
N TYR A 307 17.23 15.63 12.19
CA TYR A 307 16.08 15.22 11.42
C TYR A 307 16.55 14.48 10.17
N ILE A 308 15.80 13.45 9.77
CA ILE A 308 16.15 12.68 8.59
C ILE A 308 14.93 12.30 7.76
N SER A 309 15.02 12.57 6.46
CA SER A 309 14.00 12.27 5.46
C SER A 309 14.65 11.63 4.23
N ASP A 310 14.60 12.27 3.07
CA ASP A 310 15.48 11.97 1.95
C ASP A 310 16.84 12.67 2.02
N TYR A 311 17.02 13.57 3.00
CA TYR A 311 18.28 14.17 3.40
C TYR A 311 18.39 14.20 4.93
N ARG A 312 19.59 14.47 5.44
CA ARG A 312 19.82 14.73 6.87
C ARG A 312 19.93 16.24 7.11
N SER A 313 19.32 16.70 8.19
CA SER A 313 19.39 18.10 8.63
C SER A 313 19.57 18.22 10.14
N ALA A 314 20.21 19.30 10.59
CA ALA A 314 20.27 19.66 12.00
C ALA A 314 18.96 20.30 12.48
N THR A 315 18.27 21.03 11.59
CA THR A 315 17.01 21.73 11.84
C THR A 315 15.85 21.07 11.08
N ALA A 316 14.64 21.15 11.63
CA ALA A 316 13.45 20.68 10.96
C ALA A 316 13.14 21.52 9.71
N ILE A 317 12.45 20.97 8.72
CA ILE A 317 12.06 21.75 7.53
C ILE A 317 11.20 22.96 7.86
N SER A 318 10.40 22.90 8.93
CA SER A 318 9.53 23.98 9.40
C SER A 318 10.27 25.07 10.19
N GLU A 319 11.46 24.75 10.70
CA GLU A 319 12.29 25.62 11.54
C GLU A 319 13.51 26.19 10.79
N THR A 320 13.68 25.84 9.51
CA THR A 320 14.79 26.33 8.69
C THR A 320 14.58 27.81 8.38
N SER A 321 15.57 28.67 8.68
CA SER A 321 15.45 30.12 8.49
C SER A 321 15.30 30.48 7.00
N ALA A 322 14.55 31.55 6.73
CA ALA A 322 14.24 31.97 5.36
C ALA A 322 15.47 32.45 4.55
N SER A 323 16.62 32.67 5.19
CA SER A 323 17.82 33.27 4.58
C SER A 323 18.69 32.28 3.79
N TYR A 324 18.58 30.98 4.01
CA TYR A 324 19.23 29.97 3.17
C TYR A 324 18.36 29.66 1.93
N THR A 325 18.39 30.56 0.94
CA THR A 325 17.81 30.37 -0.40
C THR A 325 16.32 29.99 -0.44
N ARG A 326 15.44 31.01 -0.46
CA ARG A 326 14.03 30.93 -0.89
C ARG A 326 13.10 29.93 -0.15
N ARG A 327 13.24 29.76 1.17
CA ARG A 327 12.33 28.89 1.97
C ARG A 327 12.12 29.42 3.40
N GLY A 328 11.31 30.48 3.57
CA GLY A 328 10.51 30.69 4.81
C GLY A 328 9.38 29.64 4.94
N PRO A 329 8.45 29.68 5.92
CA PRO A 329 7.72 28.52 6.45
C PRO A 329 6.68 27.97 5.46
N LEU A 330 7.16 27.32 4.41
CA LEU A 330 6.33 26.63 3.43
C LEU A 330 5.71 25.36 4.01
N TYR A 331 5.95 25.06 5.30
CA TYR A 331 5.55 23.82 5.93
C TYR A 331 4.95 24.06 7.32
N ARG A 332 3.75 23.52 7.54
CA ARG A 332 3.08 23.46 8.85
C ARG A 332 3.18 22.05 9.39
N LEU A 333 3.61 21.90 10.64
CA LEU A 333 3.59 20.61 11.34
C LEU A 333 2.13 20.20 11.59
N ILE A 334 1.73 19.05 11.06
CA ILE A 334 0.35 18.52 11.18
C ILE A 334 0.30 17.15 11.86
N GLY A 335 1.45 16.51 12.07
CA GLY A 335 1.51 15.24 12.77
C GLY A 335 2.82 15.02 13.50
N VAL A 336 2.73 14.52 14.72
CA VAL A 336 3.84 13.94 15.48
C VAL A 336 3.45 12.52 15.83
N MET A 337 3.85 11.59 14.95
CA MET A 337 3.37 10.22 14.98
C MET A 337 4.32 9.32 15.79
N VAL A 338 3.79 8.61 16.77
CA VAL A 338 4.48 7.56 17.51
C VAL A 338 3.67 6.28 17.47
N LYS A 339 4.29 5.12 17.72
CA LYS A 339 3.57 3.84 17.73
C LYS A 339 3.44 3.34 19.17
N ARG A 340 2.25 2.90 19.58
CA ARG A 340 2.09 2.21 20.87
C ARG A 340 2.70 0.82 20.81
N ASN A 341 3.32 0.40 21.91
CA ASN A 341 3.87 -0.94 22.10
C ASN A 341 4.68 -1.42 20.88
N PRO A 342 5.69 -0.65 20.43
CA PRO A 342 6.38 -0.93 19.19
C PRO A 342 7.09 -2.27 19.18
#